data_AF-A0A1F4D4B8-F1
#
_entry.id   AF-A0A1F4D4B8-F1
#
_cell.length_a   1.000
_cell.length_b   1.000
_cell.length_c   1.000
_cell.angle_alpha   90.00
_cell.angle_beta   90.00
_cell.angle_gamma   90.00
#
_symmetry.space_group_name_H-M   'P 1'
#
loop_
_entity.id
_entity.type
_entity.pdbx_description
1 polymer ?
#
loop_
_entity_poly.entity_id
_entity_poly.type
_entity_poly.pdbx_seq_one_letter_code
_entity_poly.pdbx_strand_id
1 'polypeptide(L)'
;MELDVEIWPTCIVVPRRGYRIAATIRGKDYEFEGEAATLSNMKNPIRGCGPLVHDDPTDRPPASFGGKVTLHFGPARPGLALLPVIPPA
;
A
#
# COMPACT_ATOMS: atom_id res chain seq x y z
N MET A 1 -10.41 12.61 -9.60
CA MET A 1 -9.28 13.45 -9.15
C MET A 1 -8.00 12.71 -9.48
N GLU A 2 -6.92 13.44 -9.73
CA GLU A 2 -5.57 12.90 -9.86
C GLU A 2 -4.90 12.96 -8.48
N LEU A 3 -4.06 11.99 -8.17
CA LEU A 3 -3.44 11.81 -6.86
C LEU A 3 -1.98 11.40 -7.04
N ASP A 4 -1.08 12.14 -6.40
CA ASP A 4 0.30 11.73 -6.20
C ASP A 4 0.43 11.05 -4.84
N VAL A 5 0.87 9.79 -4.84
CA VAL A 5 1.04 8.99 -3.62
C VAL A 5 2.53 8.70 -3.44
N GLU A 6 3.11 9.25 -2.39
CA GLU A 6 4.50 8.96 -2.04
C GLU A 6 4.63 7.51 -1.52
N ILE A 7 5.58 6.79 -2.11
CA ILE A 7 6.01 5.47 -1.62
C ILE A 7 7.31 5.69 -0.87
N TRP A 8 7.33 5.32 0.41
CA TRP A 8 8.50 5.45 1.26
C TRP A 8 9.70 4.68 0.68
N PRO A 9 10.93 5.17 0.88
CA PRO A 9 12.10 4.71 0.15
C PRO A 9 12.34 3.22 0.32
N THR A 10 12.41 2.50 -0.80
CA THR A 10 12.77 1.09 -0.86
C THR A 10 14.09 0.92 -1.58
N CYS A 11 15.03 0.16 -1.02
CA CYS A 11 16.21 -0.32 -1.75
C CYS A 11 15.94 -1.76 -2.20
N ILE A 12 15.49 -1.93 -3.45
CA ILE A 12 15.13 -3.24 -4.01
C ILE A 12 16.04 -3.53 -5.19
N VAL A 13 16.67 -4.71 -5.18
CA VAL A 13 17.39 -5.25 -6.34
C VAL A 13 16.51 -6.29 -7.01
N VAL A 14 16.12 -6.03 -8.26
CA VAL A 14 15.33 -6.98 -9.07
C VAL A 14 16.30 -7.77 -9.96
N PRO A 15 16.44 -9.10 -9.76
CA PRO A 15 17.32 -9.91 -10.60
C PRO A 15 16.90 -9.88 -12.07
N ARG A 16 17.87 -10.07 -12.98
CA ARG A 16 17.67 -9.93 -14.43
C ARG A 16 16.60 -10.85 -15.03
N ARG A 17 16.29 -11.99 -14.40
CA ARG A 17 15.38 -13.00 -14.98
C ARG A 17 14.43 -13.55 -13.93
N GLY A 18 13.17 -13.71 -14.33
CA GLY A 18 12.15 -14.40 -13.53
C GLY A 18 11.41 -13.54 -12.52
N TYR A 19 11.67 -12.23 -12.45
CA TYR A 19 11.04 -11.33 -11.49
C TYR A 19 10.29 -10.20 -12.19
N ARG A 20 9.25 -9.70 -11.53
CA ARG A 20 8.47 -8.54 -11.94
C ARG A 20 8.23 -7.63 -10.74
N ILE A 21 8.17 -6.34 -10.98
CA ILE A 21 7.63 -5.38 -10.02
C ILE A 21 6.12 -5.35 -10.19
N ALA A 22 5.39 -5.36 -9.08
CA ALA A 22 3.95 -5.18 -9.07
C ALA A 22 3.57 -4.15 -8.00
N ALA A 23 2.60 -3.30 -8.33
CA ALA A 23 1.96 -2.42 -7.38
C ALA A 23 0.54 -2.93 -7.13
N THR A 24 0.14 -3.05 -5.87
CA THR A 24 -1.21 -3.42 -5.46
C THR A 24 -1.86 -2.23 -4.75
N ILE A 25 -3.07 -1.88 -5.15
CA ILE A 25 -3.82 -0.77 -4.58
C ILE A 25 -5.05 -1.35 -3.90
N ARG A 26 -5.29 -0.98 -2.64
CA ARG A 26 -6.44 -1.44 -1.85
C ARG A 26 -7.04 -0.25 -1.10
N GLY A 27 -8.35 -0.30 -0.87
CA GLY A 27 -9.07 0.66 -0.02
C GLY A 27 -9.05 0.27 1.46
N LYS A 28 -7.98 -0.39 1.94
CA LYS A 28 -7.83 -0.86 3.32
C LYS A 28 -6.36 -1.08 3.66
N ASP A 29 -6.09 -1.24 4.96
CA ASP A 29 -4.75 -1.53 5.46
C ASP A 29 -4.15 -2.81 4.88
N TYR A 30 -2.82 -2.81 4.75
CA TYR A 30 -2.08 -3.98 4.31
C TYR A 30 -1.96 -5.00 5.46
N GLU A 31 -2.34 -6.24 5.15
CA GLU A 31 -2.15 -7.40 6.03
C GLU A 31 -1.24 -8.43 5.35
N PHE A 32 -0.20 -8.85 6.05
CA PHE A 32 0.68 -9.97 5.76
C PHE A 32 0.06 -11.24 6.35
N GLU A 33 -0.08 -12.28 5.53
CA GLU A 33 -0.81 -13.51 5.88
C GLU A 33 -0.05 -14.45 6.84
N GLY A 34 1.20 -14.13 7.19
CA GLY A 34 2.03 -14.93 8.10
C GLY A 34 1.66 -14.80 9.58
N GLU A 35 2.50 -15.39 10.43
CA GLU A 35 2.35 -15.30 11.88
C GLU A 35 2.43 -13.83 12.35
N ALA A 36 1.46 -13.42 13.16
CA ALA A 36 1.40 -12.07 13.69
C ALA A 36 2.27 -11.94 14.94
N ALA A 37 3.07 -10.88 15.03
CA ALA A 37 3.76 -10.54 16.28
C ALA A 37 2.81 -9.82 17.25
N THR A 38 2.99 -10.03 18.55
CA THR A 38 2.21 -9.36 19.60
C THR A 38 3.11 -8.67 20.61
N LEU A 39 2.74 -7.47 21.03
CA LEU A 39 3.41 -6.73 22.10
C LEU A 39 2.41 -6.55 23.25
N SER A 40 2.88 -6.67 24.51
CA SER A 40 2.02 -6.66 25.71
C SER A 40 1.23 -5.36 25.91
N ASN A 41 1.62 -4.28 25.24
CA ASN A 41 1.06 -2.95 25.35
C ASN A 41 0.34 -2.46 24.07
N MET A 42 0.12 -3.33 23.08
CA MET A 42 -0.56 -2.96 21.83
C MET A 42 -1.92 -3.64 21.72
N LYS A 43 -2.94 -2.88 21.31
CA LYS A 43 -4.33 -3.36 21.14
C LYS A 43 -4.43 -4.47 20.09
N ASN A 44 -3.73 -4.31 18.96
CA ASN A 44 -3.85 -5.19 17.81
C ASN A 44 -2.55 -5.96 17.55
N PRO A 45 -2.64 -7.21 17.04
CA PRO A 45 -1.48 -7.93 16.52
C PRO A 45 -0.83 -7.19 15.34
N ILE A 46 0.48 -7.33 15.19
CA ILE A 46 1.26 -6.75 14.10
C ILE A 46 1.18 -7.69 12.90
N ARG A 47 0.36 -7.29 11.92
CA ARG A 47 0.13 -8.05 10.67
C ARG A 47 0.60 -7.31 9.42
N GLY A 48 1.59 -6.42 9.50
CA GLY A 48 2.07 -5.69 8.32
C GLY A 48 2.15 -4.20 8.57
N CYS A 49 1.00 -3.50 8.64
CA CYS A 49 0.93 -2.05 8.96
C CYS A 49 1.23 -1.72 10.44
N GLY A 50 1.89 -2.63 11.16
CA GLY A 50 2.03 -2.52 12.61
C GLY A 50 0.71 -2.89 13.33
N PRO A 51 0.55 -2.40 14.56
CA PRO A 51 -0.67 -2.58 15.37
C PRO A 51 -1.71 -1.46 15.15
N LEU A 52 -1.44 -0.52 14.23
CA LEU A 52 -2.29 0.64 13.96
C LEU A 52 -3.12 0.36 12.70
N VAL A 53 -4.44 0.30 12.86
CA VAL A 53 -5.40 0.00 11.78
C VAL A 53 -6.49 1.06 11.75
N HIS A 54 -7.09 1.25 10.58
CA HIS A 54 -8.11 2.27 10.31
C HIS A 54 -9.53 1.69 10.44
N ASP A 55 -9.86 1.13 11.61
CA ASP A 55 -11.12 0.43 11.87
C ASP A 55 -12.06 1.13 12.87
N ASP A 56 -11.65 2.26 13.44
CA ASP A 56 -12.48 3.02 14.38
C ASP A 56 -13.71 3.59 13.66
N PRO A 57 -14.95 3.26 14.06
CA PRO A 57 -16.15 3.69 13.34
C PRO A 57 -16.46 5.20 13.50
N THR A 58 -15.87 5.85 14.50
CA THR A 58 -15.99 7.30 14.73
C THR A 58 -15.03 8.07 13.83
N ASP A 59 -13.77 7.61 13.70
CA ASP A 59 -12.77 8.22 12.80
C ASP A 59 -13.00 7.83 11.33
N ARG A 60 -13.36 6.56 11.09
CA ARG A 60 -13.55 5.92 9.78
C ARG A 60 -14.98 5.41 9.59
N PRO A 61 -16.01 6.28 9.64
CA PRO A 61 -17.38 5.87 9.44
C PRO A 61 -17.60 5.24 8.05
N PRO A 62 -18.28 4.08 7.96
CA PRO A 62 -18.50 3.38 6.69
C PRO A 62 -19.24 4.23 5.64
N ALA A 63 -20.10 5.15 6.08
CA ALA A 63 -20.81 6.07 5.18
C ALA A 63 -19.86 6.94 4.34
N SER A 64 -18.65 7.22 4.85
CA SER A 64 -17.63 8.01 4.16
C SER A 64 -16.55 7.14 3.51
N PHE A 65 -16.12 6.07 4.18
CA PHE A 65 -14.94 5.28 3.78
C PHE A 65 -15.25 3.92 3.13
N GLY A 66 -16.50 3.44 3.21
CA GLY A 66 -16.93 2.13 2.67
C GLY A 66 -17.37 2.14 1.21
N GLY A 67 -17.11 3.24 0.49
CA GLY A 67 -17.54 3.43 -0.90
C GLY A 67 -16.75 2.60 -1.92
N LYS A 68 -17.31 2.46 -3.13
CA LYS A 68 -16.61 1.86 -4.27
C LYS A 68 -15.60 2.83 -4.85
N VAL A 69 -14.32 2.50 -4.76
CA VAL A 69 -13.23 3.23 -5.41
C VAL A 69 -12.99 2.67 -6.82
N THR A 70 -12.94 3.56 -7.83
CA THR A 70 -12.64 3.19 -9.22
C THR A 70 -11.38 3.93 -9.67
N LEU A 71 -10.40 3.17 -10.17
CA LEU A 71 -9.20 3.73 -10.79
C LEU A 71 -9.46 3.96 -12.28
N HIS A 72 -9.10 5.15 -12.77
CA HIS A 72 -9.31 5.53 -14.16
C HIS A 72 -7.95 5.65 -14.87
N PHE A 73 -7.78 4.87 -15.93
CA PHE A 73 -6.57 4.90 -16.76
C PHE A 73 -6.94 5.19 -18.22
N GLY A 74 -6.12 6.01 -18.88
CA GLY A 74 -6.26 6.30 -20.31
C GLY A 74 -5.18 7.26 -20.81
N PRO A 75 -5.15 7.59 -22.12
CA PRO A 75 -4.10 8.43 -22.71
C PRO A 75 -3.97 9.81 -22.05
N ALA A 76 -5.09 10.41 -21.64
CA ALA A 76 -5.11 11.69 -20.93
C ALA A 76 -5.03 11.57 -19.39
N ARG A 77 -5.00 10.34 -18.86
CA ARG A 77 -4.97 10.01 -17.43
C ARG A 77 -4.10 8.77 -17.21
N PRO A 78 -2.78 8.90 -17.37
CA PRO A 78 -1.90 7.75 -17.31
C PRO A 78 -1.79 7.26 -15.85
N GLY A 79 -1.96 5.95 -15.64
CA GLY A 79 -1.65 5.32 -14.37
C GLY A 79 -0.18 4.96 -14.33
N LEU A 80 0.62 5.77 -13.64
CA LEU A 80 2.08 5.62 -13.64
C LEU A 80 2.59 5.30 -12.22
N ALA A 81 3.68 4.55 -12.18
CA ALA A 81 4.51 4.38 -10.99
C ALA A 81 5.89 4.97 -11.30
N LEU A 82 6.30 5.97 -10.51
CA LEU A 82 7.62 6.57 -10.62
C LEU A 82 8.62 5.70 -9.85
N LEU A 83 9.64 5.18 -10.55
CA LEU A 83 10.67 4.33 -9.96
C LEU A 83 12.04 5.03 -9.99
N PRO A 84 12.74 5.14 -8.84
CA PRO A 84 14.09 5.69 -8.79
C PRO A 84 15.11 4.65 -9.27
N VAL A 85 15.16 4.38 -10.57
CA VAL A 85 16.09 3.39 -11.15
C VAL A 85 17.51 3.93 -11.06
N ILE A 86 18.38 3.20 -10.34
CA ILE A 86 19.80 3.53 -10.20
C ILE A 86 20.53 3.15 -11.51
N PRO A 87 21.22 4.08 -12.19
CA PRO A 87 22.01 3.78 -13.39
C PRO A 87 23.20 2.86 -13.12
N PRO A 88 23.71 2.14 -14.14
CA PRO A 88 25.01 1.46 -14.03
C PRO A 88 26.14 2.48 -13.81
N ALA A 89 27.21 2.03 -13.14
CA ALA A 89 28.47 2.77 -13.02
C ALA A 89 29.23 2.83 -14.35
#